data_AF-A0A1V3TU61-F1
#
_entry.id   AF-A0A1V3TU61-F1
#
_cell.length_a   1.000
_cell.length_b   1.000
_cell.length_c   1.000
_cell.angle_alpha   90.00
_cell.angle_beta   90.00
_cell.angle_gamma   90.00
#
_symmetry.space_group_name_H-M   'P 1'
#
loop_
_entity.id
_entity.type
_entity.pdbx_description
1 polymer ?
#
loop_
_entity_poly.entity_id
_entity_poly.type
_entity_poly.pdbx_seq_one_letter_code
_entity_poly.pdbx_strand_id
1 'polypeptide(L)'
;MFQKVIGIRANTWGVPEENLYNKLHQVFSREQIFVIVDEMQGKVDVPHNIQKIAWDREFIEQHNLLDYNHFNRGIGWLCGDYCYYALQAKVESEYYWLIEPDVAFTFEYLSDFFDVVENNHADALLGNFGPREKHDYWYKSASLISDQPYGCSFPLNRLSARAVSICKAERQKLVNIYKQHGALSFTANPLKVHFPNDEALVATTLMRENFDVQSLNDIYPYSFEHFSYHHWFAIPQVDKLEPSNQVIHPVRPLNRFVDRLAKEINNNIDEHKHLHYVNVTADNIELLANQIGREVADHIAMRLKEQALMLLKLNDIKTMLINIVDKYPKSHNIWTWNKETVVLDVKQGNSTFTLDLKFEGNRLSCYAFDRSSRDLQWAKELSQLTHHSKLDGYKAVLFSIDSDSSALREKMESAVELFYSHVEK
;
A
#
# COMPACT_ATOMS: atom_id res chain seq x y z
N MET A 1 -1.36 26.65 17.42
CA MET A 1 -1.91 25.73 16.41
C MET A 1 -1.58 26.34 15.07
N PHE A 2 -0.92 25.59 14.19
CA PHE A 2 -0.46 26.11 12.90
C PHE A 2 -1.63 26.30 11.95
N GLN A 3 -1.53 27.29 11.06
CA GLN A 3 -2.48 27.37 9.97
C GLN A 3 -2.17 26.24 9.00
N LYS A 4 -3.10 25.29 8.88
CA LYS A 4 -3.04 24.14 7.98
C LYS A 4 -4.29 24.05 7.12
N VAL A 5 -4.09 23.60 5.89
CA VAL A 5 -5.16 23.29 4.94
C VAL A 5 -4.88 21.95 4.27
N ILE A 6 -5.92 21.32 3.73
CA ILE A 6 -5.82 20.05 3.02
C ILE A 6 -6.44 20.14 1.64
N GLY A 7 -5.70 19.68 0.64
CA GLY A 7 -6.12 19.57 -0.74
C GLY A 7 -6.43 18.12 -1.13
N ILE A 8 -7.63 17.86 -1.65
CA ILE A 8 -7.96 16.61 -2.33
C ILE A 8 -7.55 16.77 -3.80
N ARG A 9 -6.54 16.01 -4.25
CA ARG A 9 -6.05 16.01 -5.63
C ARG A 9 -6.99 15.20 -6.51
N ALA A 10 -7.65 15.84 -7.46
CA ALA A 10 -8.62 15.16 -8.32
C ALA A 10 -8.51 15.57 -9.80
N ASN A 11 -9.03 14.73 -10.68
CA ASN A 11 -9.28 15.03 -12.10
C ASN A 11 -10.77 14.89 -12.47
N THR A 12 -11.59 14.47 -11.50
CA THR A 12 -13.04 14.30 -11.59
C THR A 12 -13.66 14.62 -10.24
N TRP A 13 -14.98 14.77 -10.17
CA TRP A 13 -15.72 14.75 -8.91
C TRP A 13 -16.72 13.60 -8.92
N GLY A 14 -16.52 12.61 -8.05
CA GLY A 14 -17.42 11.48 -7.89
C GLY A 14 -17.48 10.97 -6.45
N VAL A 15 -17.94 9.74 -6.31
CA VAL A 15 -18.12 9.08 -5.00
C VAL A 15 -16.81 9.02 -4.18
N PRO A 16 -15.63 8.70 -4.76
CA PRO A 16 -14.38 8.68 -4.00
C PRO A 16 -14.02 10.05 -3.40
N GLU A 17 -14.09 11.12 -4.20
CA GLU A 17 -13.79 12.48 -3.74
C GLU A 17 -14.79 12.95 -2.68
N GLU A 18 -16.09 12.69 -2.88
CA GLU A 18 -17.14 13.05 -1.92
C GLU A 18 -16.99 12.33 -0.59
N ASN A 19 -16.72 11.02 -0.62
CA ASN A 19 -16.49 10.22 0.59
C ASN A 19 -15.28 10.74 1.37
N LEU A 20 -14.17 11.03 0.67
CA LEU A 20 -12.98 11.56 1.31
C LEU A 20 -13.23 12.95 1.89
N TYR A 21 -13.90 13.85 1.16
CA TYR A 21 -14.27 15.18 1.65
C TYR A 21 -15.07 15.09 2.96
N ASN A 22 -16.11 14.24 2.98
CA ASN A 22 -16.95 14.05 4.15
C ASN A 22 -16.17 13.46 5.34
N LYS A 23 -15.23 12.56 5.07
CA LYS A 23 -14.34 11.99 6.09
C LYS A 23 -13.39 13.04 6.66
N LEU A 24 -12.75 13.85 5.82
CA LEU A 24 -11.85 14.94 6.24
C LEU A 24 -12.58 16.04 7.04
N HIS A 25 -13.85 16.31 6.71
CA HIS A 25 -14.69 17.27 7.44
C HIS A 25 -14.95 16.88 8.91
N GLN A 26 -14.60 15.65 9.33
CA GLN A 26 -14.62 15.24 10.73
C GLN A 26 -13.48 15.88 11.55
N VAL A 27 -12.43 16.38 10.89
CA VAL A 27 -11.21 16.90 11.54
C VAL A 27 -10.84 18.31 11.07
N PHE A 28 -11.14 18.64 9.80
CA PHE A 28 -10.89 19.96 9.23
C PHE A 28 -12.20 20.73 9.07
N SER A 29 -12.18 22.04 9.28
CA SER A 29 -13.33 22.89 8.94
C SER A 29 -13.51 22.94 7.41
N ARG A 30 -14.71 23.29 6.93
CA ARG A 30 -14.98 23.38 5.48
C ARG A 30 -14.05 24.36 4.79
N GLU A 31 -13.68 25.43 5.48
CA GLU A 31 -12.79 26.50 5.04
C GLU A 31 -11.33 26.01 4.89
N GLN A 32 -10.99 24.87 5.47
CA GLN A 32 -9.65 24.26 5.41
C GLN A 32 -9.52 23.13 4.39
N ILE A 33 -10.64 22.69 3.78
CA ILE A 33 -10.66 21.59 2.80
C ILE A 33 -10.88 22.16 1.40
N PHE A 34 -9.97 21.87 0.49
CA PHE A 34 -10.00 22.30 -0.91
C PHE A 34 -9.98 21.09 -1.84
N VAL A 35 -10.77 21.12 -2.91
CA VAL A 35 -10.70 20.16 -4.00
C VAL A 35 -9.88 20.79 -5.12
N ILE A 36 -8.72 20.21 -5.40
CA ILE A 36 -7.76 20.76 -6.37
C ILE A 36 -7.84 19.93 -7.64
N VAL A 37 -8.32 20.54 -8.72
CA VAL A 37 -8.66 19.82 -9.95
C VAL A 37 -7.70 20.13 -11.10
N ASP A 38 -7.22 19.07 -11.76
CA ASP A 38 -6.60 19.13 -13.09
C ASP A 38 -7.70 19.35 -14.14
N GLU A 39 -7.77 20.56 -14.71
CA GLU A 39 -8.72 20.89 -15.79
C GLU A 39 -8.08 20.94 -17.18
N MET A 40 -6.90 20.33 -17.36
CA MET A 40 -6.22 20.31 -18.66
C MET A 40 -6.99 19.55 -19.74
N GLN A 41 -7.91 18.66 -19.35
CA GLN A 41 -8.77 17.88 -20.25
C GLN A 41 -10.22 18.38 -20.29
N GLY A 42 -10.52 19.48 -19.61
CA GLY A 42 -11.86 20.03 -19.51
C GLY A 42 -12.23 20.37 -18.07
N LYS A 43 -13.32 21.13 -17.94
CA LYS A 43 -13.83 21.57 -16.66
C LYS A 43 -14.37 20.40 -15.84
N VAL A 44 -14.07 20.40 -14.54
CA VAL A 44 -14.60 19.48 -13.54
C VAL A 44 -15.68 20.20 -12.73
N ASP A 45 -16.90 19.68 -12.74
CA ASP A 45 -17.98 20.25 -11.94
C ASP A 45 -17.90 19.72 -10.49
N VAL A 46 -17.70 20.65 -9.55
CA VAL A 46 -17.67 20.40 -8.10
C VAL A 46 -18.85 21.16 -7.47
N PRO A 47 -19.57 20.59 -6.48
CA PRO A 47 -20.68 21.28 -5.81
C PRO A 47 -20.31 22.68 -5.31
N HIS A 48 -21.21 23.65 -5.47
CA HIS A 48 -20.96 25.06 -5.15
C HIS A 48 -20.60 25.34 -3.68
N ASN A 49 -20.98 24.45 -2.77
CA ASN A 49 -20.68 24.54 -1.34
C ASN A 49 -19.29 23.97 -0.97
N ILE A 50 -18.52 23.50 -1.94
CA ILE A 50 -17.18 22.94 -1.75
C ILE A 50 -16.15 23.88 -2.38
N GLN A 51 -15.07 24.15 -1.65
CA GLN A 51 -14.01 25.01 -2.15
C GLN A 51 -13.22 24.30 -3.25
N LYS A 52 -13.28 24.85 -4.46
CA LYS A 52 -12.60 24.32 -5.65
C LYS A 52 -11.43 25.22 -6.02
N ILE A 53 -10.27 24.63 -6.26
CA ILE A 53 -9.12 25.29 -6.89
C ILE A 53 -8.83 24.52 -8.18
N ALA A 54 -9.01 25.17 -9.32
CA ALA A 54 -8.64 24.59 -10.60
C ALA A 54 -7.25 25.06 -11.01
N TRP A 55 -6.54 24.20 -11.73
CA TRP A 55 -5.43 24.59 -12.56
C TRP A 55 -5.64 24.03 -13.97
N ASP A 56 -5.39 24.89 -14.95
CA ASP A 56 -5.63 24.66 -16.37
C ASP A 56 -4.42 25.16 -17.18
N ARG A 57 -4.58 25.30 -18.49
CA ARG A 57 -3.49 25.77 -19.35
C ARG A 57 -3.02 27.17 -18.99
N GLU A 58 -3.91 28.08 -18.61
CA GLU A 58 -3.56 29.44 -18.22
C GLU A 58 -2.69 29.42 -16.96
N PHE A 59 -3.08 28.62 -15.96
CA PHE A 59 -2.27 28.43 -14.75
C PHE A 59 -0.87 27.89 -15.07
N ILE A 60 -0.80 26.86 -15.94
CA ILE A 60 0.47 26.25 -16.35
C ILE A 60 1.39 27.26 -17.04
N GLU A 61 0.85 28.07 -17.96
CA GLU A 61 1.57 29.12 -18.66
C GLU A 61 2.05 30.21 -17.69
N GLN A 62 1.16 30.72 -16.83
CA GLN A 62 1.45 31.76 -15.85
C GLN A 62 2.57 31.34 -14.88
N HIS A 63 2.64 30.05 -14.53
CA HIS A 63 3.63 29.52 -13.61
C HIS A 63 4.82 28.84 -14.28
N ASN A 64 4.98 28.94 -15.60
CA ASN A 64 6.05 28.32 -16.38
C ASN A 64 6.24 26.83 -16.05
N LEU A 65 5.14 26.09 -16.07
CA LEU A 65 5.10 24.66 -15.81
C LEU A 65 5.07 23.86 -17.14
N LEU A 66 5.30 22.55 -17.06
CA LEU A 66 5.16 21.63 -18.19
C LEU A 66 3.68 21.36 -18.46
N ASP A 67 3.26 21.42 -19.72
CA ASP A 67 1.87 21.24 -20.16
C ASP A 67 1.60 19.90 -20.86
N TYR A 68 2.61 19.03 -21.00
CA TYR A 68 2.49 17.76 -21.72
C TYR A 68 3.05 16.58 -20.92
N ASN A 69 2.45 15.39 -21.08
CA ASN A 69 2.89 14.15 -20.44
C ASN A 69 3.36 13.13 -21.48
N HIS A 70 4.59 12.64 -21.31
CA HIS A 70 5.23 11.59 -22.10
C HIS A 70 4.48 10.24 -22.11
N PHE A 71 3.61 9.97 -21.14
CA PHE A 71 2.91 8.68 -20.97
C PHE A 71 1.47 8.66 -21.51
N ASN A 72 0.98 9.78 -22.05
CA ASN A 72 -0.43 9.93 -22.43
C ASN A 72 -1.42 9.61 -21.29
N ARG A 73 -1.04 9.90 -20.04
CA ARG A 73 -1.84 9.65 -18.82
C ARG A 73 -2.36 10.93 -18.15
N GLY A 74 -2.30 12.07 -18.84
CA GLY A 74 -2.61 13.40 -18.28
C GLY A 74 -1.48 13.94 -17.41
N ILE A 75 -1.28 15.26 -17.37
CA ILE A 75 -0.14 15.86 -16.66
C ILE A 75 -0.29 15.76 -15.13
N GLY A 76 -1.52 15.79 -14.58
CA GLY A 76 -1.76 15.60 -13.16
C GLY A 76 -1.32 14.23 -12.61
N TRP A 77 -1.22 13.20 -13.45
CA TRP A 77 -0.65 11.89 -13.06
C TRP A 77 0.87 11.95 -12.90
N LEU A 78 1.56 12.75 -13.72
CA LEU A 78 3.02 12.86 -13.68
C LEU A 78 3.47 13.90 -12.64
N CYS A 79 2.75 15.01 -12.54
CA CYS A 79 3.12 16.20 -11.77
C CYS A 79 2.05 16.54 -10.73
N GLY A 80 1.76 15.62 -9.82
CA GLY A 80 0.80 15.89 -8.74
C GLY A 80 1.21 17.02 -7.80
N ASP A 81 2.49 17.40 -7.78
CA ASP A 81 3.01 18.58 -7.09
C ASP A 81 2.41 19.89 -7.59
N TYR A 82 1.84 19.94 -8.80
CA TYR A 82 1.14 21.13 -9.30
C TYR A 82 -0.04 21.52 -8.41
N CYS A 83 -0.66 20.55 -7.74
CA CYS A 83 -1.74 20.83 -6.81
C CYS A 83 -1.26 21.65 -5.61
N TYR A 84 -0.04 21.42 -5.11
CA TYR A 84 0.55 22.26 -4.07
C TYR A 84 0.73 23.70 -4.56
N TYR A 85 1.20 23.88 -5.79
CA TYR A 85 1.43 25.21 -6.34
C TYR A 85 0.12 25.98 -6.54
N ALA A 86 -0.92 25.29 -7.02
CA ALA A 86 -2.25 25.86 -7.19
C ALA A 86 -2.87 26.23 -5.84
N LEU A 87 -2.74 25.37 -4.83
CA LEU A 87 -3.22 25.61 -3.48
C LEU A 87 -2.50 26.81 -2.83
N GLN A 88 -1.17 26.82 -2.84
CA GLN A 88 -0.37 27.94 -2.29
C GLN A 88 -0.65 29.27 -3.00
N ALA A 89 -0.94 29.26 -4.31
CA ALA A 89 -1.25 30.47 -5.06
C ALA A 89 -2.59 31.11 -4.66
N LYS A 90 -3.48 30.36 -3.99
CA LYS A 90 -4.82 30.83 -3.61
C LYS A 90 -5.02 30.93 -2.10
N VAL A 91 -4.26 30.19 -1.33
CA VAL A 91 -4.46 30.03 0.11
C VAL A 91 -3.11 30.16 0.82
N GLU A 92 -3.00 31.16 1.69
CA GLU A 92 -1.87 31.30 2.59
C GLU A 92 -2.04 30.33 3.77
N SER A 93 -1.03 29.50 4.00
CA SER A 93 -1.02 28.50 5.07
C SER A 93 0.43 28.17 5.40
N GLU A 94 0.72 27.78 6.64
CA GLU A 94 2.07 27.35 7.01
C GLU A 94 2.36 25.96 6.50
N TYR A 95 1.36 25.08 6.55
CA TYR A 95 1.42 23.73 6.04
C TYR A 95 0.26 23.43 5.09
N TYR A 96 0.57 22.66 4.08
CA TYR A 96 -0.34 22.18 3.05
C TYR A 96 -0.32 20.66 3.08
N TRP A 97 -1.45 20.03 3.36
CA TRP A 97 -1.65 18.61 3.11
C TRP A 97 -2.17 18.41 1.69
N LEU A 98 -1.74 17.33 1.05
CA LEU A 98 -2.31 16.85 -0.20
C LEU A 98 -2.64 15.37 -0.07
N ILE A 99 -3.82 14.98 -0.56
CA ILE A 99 -4.33 13.63 -0.48
C ILE A 99 -5.04 13.22 -1.78
N GLU A 100 -4.85 11.97 -2.22
CA GLU A 100 -5.59 11.37 -3.34
C GLU A 100 -6.94 10.81 -2.88
N PRO A 101 -7.98 10.84 -3.74
CA PRO A 101 -9.32 10.36 -3.41
C PRO A 101 -9.42 8.84 -3.23
N ASP A 102 -8.37 8.09 -3.54
CA ASP A 102 -8.26 6.65 -3.31
C ASP A 102 -7.44 6.31 -2.05
N VAL A 103 -7.19 7.27 -1.16
CA VAL A 103 -6.70 7.01 0.19
C VAL A 103 -7.88 6.83 1.14
N ALA A 104 -7.84 5.77 1.95
CA ALA A 104 -8.79 5.56 3.03
C ALA A 104 -8.10 5.50 4.40
N PHE A 105 -8.86 5.87 5.43
CA PHE A 105 -8.45 5.80 6.82
C PHE A 105 -9.40 4.88 7.58
N THR A 106 -8.84 3.92 8.32
CA THR A 106 -9.58 2.95 9.13
C THR A 106 -9.38 3.16 10.64
N PHE A 107 -9.02 4.39 11.01
CA PHE A 107 -8.97 4.85 12.39
C PHE A 107 -10.40 5.01 12.94
N GLU A 108 -10.60 4.64 14.21
CA GLU A 108 -11.87 4.86 14.90
C GLU A 108 -12.23 6.35 14.90
N TYR A 109 -11.25 7.19 15.25
CA TYR A 109 -11.33 8.63 15.11
C TYR A 109 -10.24 9.11 14.15
N LEU A 110 -10.63 9.79 13.06
CA LEU A 110 -9.64 10.33 12.11
C LEU A 110 -8.71 11.36 12.76
N SER A 111 -9.17 12.03 13.82
CA SER A 111 -8.34 12.95 14.62
C SER A 111 -7.09 12.26 15.16
N ASP A 112 -7.14 10.98 15.50
CA ASP A 112 -6.00 10.23 16.04
C ASP A 112 -4.80 10.22 15.07
N PHE A 113 -5.07 10.28 13.76
CA PHE A 113 -4.04 10.41 12.73
C PHE A 113 -3.51 11.84 12.57
N PHE A 114 -4.35 12.88 12.71
CA PHE A 114 -3.90 14.26 12.48
C PHE A 114 -3.32 14.92 13.73
N ASP A 115 -3.77 14.52 14.93
CA ASP A 115 -3.34 15.11 16.20
C ASP A 115 -1.88 14.75 16.52
N VAL A 116 -1.45 13.52 16.23
CA VAL A 116 -0.06 13.06 16.45
C VAL A 116 0.93 13.87 15.61
N VAL A 117 0.55 14.32 14.41
CA VAL A 117 1.40 15.13 13.53
C VAL A 117 1.16 16.64 13.65
N GLU A 118 0.22 17.08 14.49
CA GLU A 118 -0.16 18.49 14.61
C GLU A 118 0.99 19.38 15.08
N ASN A 119 1.81 18.87 15.99
CA ASN A 119 2.97 19.59 16.55
C ASN A 119 4.28 19.25 15.81
N ASN A 120 4.21 18.55 14.68
CA ASN A 120 5.39 18.19 13.92
C ASN A 120 5.84 19.39 13.04
N HIS A 121 7.00 19.95 13.36
CA HIS A 121 7.55 21.12 12.66
C HIS A 121 8.35 20.79 11.40
N ALA A 122 8.52 19.51 11.06
CA ALA A 122 9.25 19.11 9.86
C ALA A 122 8.66 19.77 8.61
N ASP A 123 9.53 20.14 7.67
CA ASP A 123 9.12 20.78 6.43
C ASP A 123 8.30 19.89 5.53
N ALA A 124 8.51 18.59 5.62
CA ALA A 124 7.75 17.63 4.86
C ALA A 124 7.49 16.37 5.66
N LEU A 125 6.26 15.87 5.54
CA LEU A 125 5.86 14.54 5.97
C LEU A 125 5.50 13.75 4.71
N LEU A 126 6.29 12.74 4.40
CA LEU A 126 6.21 12.01 3.13
C LEU A 126 5.97 10.51 3.38
N GLY A 127 5.04 9.90 2.64
CA GLY A 127 4.85 8.44 2.69
C GLY A 127 6.00 7.69 2.01
N ASN A 128 6.40 6.53 2.54
CA ASN A 128 7.45 5.65 1.98
C ASN A 128 8.72 6.41 1.54
N PHE A 129 9.16 7.36 2.36
CA PHE A 129 10.27 8.23 2.04
C PHE A 129 11.63 7.53 2.22
N GLY A 130 12.52 7.66 1.23
CA GLY A 130 13.87 7.09 1.32
C GLY A 130 14.74 7.33 0.09
N PRO A 131 16.03 6.94 0.17
CA PRO A 131 16.95 6.99 -0.96
C PRO A 131 16.48 6.04 -2.07
N ARG A 132 16.76 6.41 -3.32
CA ARG A 132 16.44 5.59 -4.50
C ARG A 132 17.67 4.82 -4.98
N GLU A 133 17.44 3.61 -5.47
CA GLU A 133 18.47 2.79 -6.08
C GLU A 133 18.56 3.00 -7.59
N LYS A 134 19.72 2.73 -8.19
CA LYS A 134 19.96 2.93 -9.64
C LYS A 134 18.97 2.18 -10.55
N HIS A 135 18.35 1.12 -10.03
CA HIS A 135 17.39 0.30 -10.76
C HIS A 135 15.94 0.81 -10.65
N ASP A 136 15.68 1.80 -9.79
CA ASP A 136 14.37 2.44 -9.68
C ASP A 136 14.01 3.17 -10.97
N TYR A 137 12.76 3.03 -11.39
CA TYR A 137 12.25 3.59 -12.65
C TYR A 137 12.51 5.10 -12.80
N TRP A 138 12.37 5.86 -11.71
CA TRP A 138 12.54 7.31 -11.69
C TRP A 138 13.96 7.79 -11.36
N TYR A 139 14.89 6.89 -11.05
CA TYR A 139 16.25 7.26 -10.61
C TYR A 139 16.94 8.22 -11.59
N LYS A 140 16.94 7.89 -12.89
CA LYS A 140 17.62 8.69 -13.92
C LYS A 140 17.05 10.10 -14.02
N SER A 141 15.74 10.26 -13.84
CA SER A 141 15.08 11.57 -13.85
C SER A 141 15.37 12.37 -12.60
N ALA A 142 15.35 11.74 -11.43
CA ALA A 142 15.75 12.34 -10.16
C ALA A 142 17.22 12.80 -10.18
N SER A 143 18.08 12.08 -10.91
CA SER A 143 19.49 12.46 -11.11
C SER A 143 19.71 13.79 -11.85
N LEU A 144 18.67 14.37 -12.46
CA LEU A 144 18.73 15.73 -13.00
C LEU A 144 18.70 16.80 -11.89
N ILE A 145 18.25 16.43 -10.69
CA ILE A 145 18.08 17.32 -9.53
C ILE A 145 19.28 17.19 -8.58
N SER A 146 19.69 15.95 -8.28
CA SER A 146 20.81 15.62 -7.37
C SER A 146 21.45 14.28 -7.74
N ASP A 147 22.74 14.12 -7.45
CA ASP A 147 23.49 12.86 -7.58
C ASP A 147 23.09 11.80 -6.53
N GLN A 148 22.36 12.19 -5.49
CA GLN A 148 21.75 11.32 -4.49
C GLN A 148 20.21 11.38 -4.58
N PRO A 149 19.59 10.68 -5.54
CA PRO A 149 18.13 10.61 -5.66
C PRO A 149 17.42 10.10 -4.41
N TYR A 150 16.30 10.75 -4.09
CA TYR A 150 15.32 10.29 -3.11
C TYR A 150 13.96 10.12 -3.78
N GLY A 151 13.06 9.43 -3.10
CA GLY A 151 11.66 9.39 -3.49
C GLY A 151 10.73 9.18 -2.31
N CYS A 152 9.45 9.32 -2.59
CA CYS A 152 8.36 9.04 -1.66
C CYS A 152 7.18 8.40 -2.42
N SER A 153 6.07 8.23 -1.73
CA SER A 153 4.73 8.03 -2.28
C SER A 153 3.96 9.35 -2.19
N PHE A 154 3.25 9.74 -3.26
CA PHE A 154 2.44 10.97 -3.31
C PHE A 154 0.98 10.96 -2.80
N PRO A 155 0.32 9.82 -2.53
CA PRO A 155 -1.11 9.83 -2.22
C PRO A 155 -1.50 10.54 -0.94
N LEU A 156 -0.57 10.71 0.01
CA LEU A 156 -0.82 11.45 1.25
C LEU A 156 0.49 12.05 1.74
N ASN A 157 0.60 13.38 1.66
CA ASN A 157 1.80 14.12 2.06
C ASN A 157 1.45 15.45 2.72
N ARG A 158 2.39 16.02 3.47
CA ARG A 158 2.33 17.41 3.96
C ARG A 158 3.61 18.14 3.59
N LEU A 159 3.50 19.36 3.09
CA LEU A 159 4.62 20.26 2.84
C LEU A 159 4.42 21.60 3.56
N SER A 160 5.50 22.18 4.09
CA SER A 160 5.52 23.57 4.56
C SER A 160 5.45 24.55 3.39
N ALA A 161 5.05 25.79 3.64
CA ALA A 161 4.99 26.82 2.61
C ALA A 161 6.33 27.00 1.87
N ARG A 162 7.44 27.00 2.61
CA ARG A 162 8.78 27.09 2.04
C ARG A 162 9.16 25.86 1.21
N ALA A 163 8.74 24.66 1.64
CA ALA A 163 8.95 23.43 0.89
C ALA A 163 8.19 23.44 -0.45
N VAL A 164 6.94 23.91 -0.47
CA VAL A 164 6.18 24.08 -1.71
C VAL A 164 6.88 25.05 -2.66
N SER A 165 7.36 26.20 -2.14
CA SER A 165 8.03 27.21 -2.96
C SER A 165 9.35 26.72 -3.57
N ILE A 166 10.16 25.97 -2.82
CA ILE A 166 11.44 25.45 -3.36
C ILE A 166 11.20 24.34 -4.41
N CYS A 167 10.22 23.46 -4.20
CA CYS A 167 9.83 22.46 -5.20
C CYS A 167 9.32 23.13 -6.48
N LYS A 168 8.51 24.20 -6.36
CA LYS A 168 8.04 24.98 -7.51
C LYS A 168 9.19 25.57 -8.32
N ALA A 169 10.17 26.16 -7.64
CA ALA A 169 11.34 26.72 -8.28
C ALA A 169 12.17 25.65 -9.02
N GLU A 170 12.38 24.48 -8.41
CA GLU A 170 13.09 23.38 -9.08
C GLU A 170 12.31 22.84 -10.28
N ARG A 171 10.99 22.71 -10.16
CA ARG A 171 10.12 22.30 -11.27
C ARG A 171 10.26 23.26 -12.45
N GLN A 172 10.23 24.57 -12.21
CA GLN A 172 10.41 25.60 -13.25
C GLN A 172 11.81 25.54 -13.89
N LYS A 173 12.86 25.29 -13.10
CA LYS A 173 14.23 25.09 -13.60
C LYS A 173 14.30 23.89 -14.55
N LEU A 174 13.70 22.76 -14.18
CA LEU A 174 13.64 21.58 -15.05
C LEU A 174 12.84 21.84 -16.33
N VAL A 175 11.71 22.54 -16.24
CA VAL A 175 10.94 22.95 -17.44
C VAL A 175 11.82 23.76 -18.39
N ASN A 176 12.61 24.71 -17.88
CA ASN A 176 13.53 25.50 -18.70
C ASN A 176 14.60 24.63 -19.38
N ILE A 177 15.17 23.66 -18.66
CA ILE A 177 16.13 22.70 -19.23
C ILE A 177 15.48 21.91 -20.37
N TYR A 178 14.27 21.39 -20.17
CA TYR A 178 13.55 20.62 -21.19
C TYR A 178 13.21 21.48 -22.42
N LYS A 179 12.70 22.70 -22.20
CA LYS A 179 12.41 23.68 -23.27
C LYS A 179 13.66 24.01 -24.09
N GLN A 180 14.79 24.29 -23.43
CA GLN A 180 16.07 24.61 -24.10
C GLN A 180 16.59 23.46 -24.98
N HIS A 181 16.34 22.22 -24.57
CA HIS A 181 16.73 21.05 -25.34
C HIS A 181 15.67 20.64 -26.39
N GLY A 182 14.58 21.38 -26.55
CA GLY A 182 13.51 21.02 -27.47
C GLY A 182 12.76 19.73 -27.07
N ALA A 183 12.89 19.30 -25.81
CA ALA A 183 12.14 18.20 -25.23
C ALA A 183 10.72 18.66 -24.93
N LEU A 184 9.93 18.93 -25.97
CA LEU A 184 8.54 19.42 -25.89
C LEU A 184 7.51 18.34 -26.27
N SER A 185 7.96 17.13 -26.60
CA SER A 185 7.08 16.01 -26.90
C SER A 185 7.71 14.67 -26.52
N PHE A 186 6.90 13.62 -26.45
CA PHE A 186 7.37 12.26 -26.19
C PHE A 186 8.37 11.76 -27.24
N THR A 187 8.08 12.02 -28.52
CA THR A 187 8.88 11.53 -29.66
C THR A 187 10.14 12.36 -29.90
N ALA A 188 10.23 13.56 -29.34
CA ALA A 188 11.34 14.49 -29.51
C ALA A 188 11.99 14.86 -28.17
N ASN A 189 12.29 13.88 -27.31
CA ASN A 189 13.04 14.12 -26.07
C ASN A 189 14.54 13.76 -26.24
N PRO A 190 15.40 14.71 -26.66
CA PRO A 190 16.82 14.44 -26.87
C PRO A 190 17.60 14.17 -25.59
N LEU A 191 17.05 14.51 -24.41
CA LEU A 191 17.68 14.17 -23.14
C LEU A 191 17.70 12.66 -22.90
N LYS A 192 16.80 11.89 -23.54
CA LYS A 192 16.61 10.45 -23.27
C LYS A 192 16.39 10.18 -21.78
N VAL A 193 15.78 11.14 -21.07
CA VAL A 193 15.40 11.06 -19.65
C VAL A 193 13.97 11.55 -19.51
N HIS A 194 13.12 10.79 -18.84
CA HIS A 194 11.76 11.21 -18.52
C HIS A 194 11.77 12.45 -17.64
N PHE A 195 10.79 13.33 -17.83
CA PHE A 195 10.56 14.42 -16.88
C PHE A 195 10.28 13.83 -15.49
N PRO A 196 10.94 14.31 -14.42
CA PRO A 196 10.76 13.71 -13.09
C PRO A 196 9.30 13.80 -12.67
N ASN A 197 8.76 12.71 -12.10
CA ASN A 197 7.45 12.76 -11.46
C ASN A 197 7.48 13.62 -10.19
N ASP A 198 6.31 13.84 -9.59
CA ASP A 198 6.13 14.51 -8.30
C ASP A 198 6.91 13.80 -7.17
N GLU A 199 6.85 12.47 -7.10
CA GLU A 199 7.54 11.70 -6.06
C GLU A 199 9.06 11.87 -6.09
N ALA A 200 9.68 11.81 -7.28
CA ALA A 200 11.11 12.02 -7.43
C ALA A 200 11.50 13.48 -7.22
N LEU A 201 10.72 14.42 -7.76
CA LEU A 201 11.03 15.85 -7.66
C LEU A 201 10.99 16.30 -6.20
N VAL A 202 9.87 16.12 -5.52
CA VAL A 202 9.66 16.67 -4.18
C VAL A 202 10.70 16.11 -3.21
N ALA A 203 10.84 14.78 -3.14
CA ALA A 203 11.78 14.16 -2.22
C ALA A 203 13.24 14.55 -2.51
N THR A 204 13.67 14.52 -3.77
CA THR A 204 15.06 14.83 -4.14
C THR A 204 15.39 16.31 -3.96
N THR A 205 14.47 17.22 -4.31
CA THR A 205 14.67 18.65 -4.11
C THR A 205 14.82 18.99 -2.63
N LEU A 206 13.93 18.50 -1.78
CA LEU A 206 13.96 18.82 -0.35
C LEU A 206 15.24 18.31 0.32
N MET A 207 15.68 17.10 -0.03
CA MET A 207 16.93 16.56 0.50
C MET A 207 18.16 17.31 0.02
N ARG A 208 18.22 17.70 -1.27
CA ARG A 208 19.32 18.51 -1.80
C ARG A 208 19.44 19.86 -1.08
N GLU A 209 18.30 20.47 -0.77
CA GLU A 209 18.21 21.78 -0.14
C GLU A 209 18.26 21.72 1.40
N ASN A 210 18.54 20.54 1.98
CA ASN A 210 18.68 20.30 3.42
C ASN A 210 17.43 20.69 4.25
N PHE A 211 16.23 20.43 3.72
CA PHE A 211 14.99 20.59 4.46
C PHE A 211 14.80 19.47 5.50
N ASP A 212 14.03 19.73 6.55
CA ASP A 212 13.68 18.70 7.54
C ASP A 212 12.55 17.83 7.00
N VAL A 213 12.87 16.60 6.59
CA VAL A 213 11.93 15.66 5.97
C VAL A 213 11.79 14.43 6.86
N GLN A 214 10.55 14.07 7.19
CA GLN A 214 10.23 12.87 7.95
C GLN A 214 9.32 11.93 7.16
N SER A 215 9.53 10.62 7.36
CA SER A 215 8.67 9.60 6.79
C SER A 215 7.41 9.44 7.63
N LEU A 216 6.23 9.44 7.01
CA LEU A 216 4.98 9.09 7.70
C LEU A 216 5.02 7.66 8.24
N ASN A 217 5.77 6.76 7.60
CA ASN A 217 5.96 5.39 8.08
C ASN A 217 6.79 5.34 9.38
N ASP A 218 7.69 6.29 9.61
CA ASP A 218 8.49 6.32 10.84
C ASP A 218 7.65 6.86 12.02
N ILE A 219 6.75 7.81 11.73
CA ILE A 219 5.79 8.36 12.70
C ILE A 219 4.72 7.30 13.04
N TYR A 220 4.27 6.55 12.04
CA TYR A 220 3.25 5.50 12.16
C TYR A 220 3.76 4.14 11.65
N PRO A 221 4.63 3.46 12.41
CA PRO A 221 5.28 2.22 11.97
C PRO A 221 4.32 1.08 11.62
N TYR A 222 3.09 1.14 12.14
CA TYR A 222 2.08 0.09 11.96
C TYR A 222 0.85 0.54 11.17
N SER A 223 0.78 1.78 10.68
CA SER A 223 -0.43 2.29 9.99
C SER A 223 -0.32 2.37 8.48
N PHE A 224 0.82 1.99 7.89
CA PHE A 224 1.07 2.07 6.45
C PHE A 224 1.29 0.69 5.81
N GLU A 225 0.85 -0.40 6.46
CA GLU A 225 1.03 -1.78 5.96
C GLU A 225 0.33 -2.03 4.62
N HIS A 226 -0.71 -1.24 4.32
CA HIS A 226 -1.53 -1.34 3.11
C HIS A 226 -1.42 -0.12 2.22
N PHE A 227 -0.29 0.60 2.28
CA PHE A 227 -0.04 1.81 1.52
C PHE A 227 1.00 1.55 0.41
N SER A 228 0.54 1.14 -0.78
CA SER A 228 1.40 0.69 -1.88
C SER A 228 0.74 0.85 -3.25
N TYR A 229 1.50 1.26 -4.27
CA TYR A 229 1.01 1.33 -5.66
C TYR A 229 0.72 -0.03 -6.31
N HIS A 230 1.22 -1.13 -5.75
CA HIS A 230 1.17 -2.44 -6.39
C HIS A 230 -0.09 -3.24 -6.05
N HIS A 231 -0.74 -2.94 -4.92
CA HIS A 231 -1.83 -3.74 -4.39
C HIS A 231 -3.09 -2.89 -4.32
N TRP A 232 -4.08 -3.21 -5.15
CA TRP A 232 -5.38 -2.55 -5.07
C TRP A 232 -6.19 -3.16 -3.93
N PHE A 233 -6.78 -2.30 -3.11
CA PHE A 233 -7.67 -2.70 -2.04
C PHE A 233 -9.11 -2.40 -2.41
N ALA A 234 -9.96 -3.43 -2.43
CA ALA A 234 -11.39 -3.22 -2.32
C ALA A 234 -11.72 -3.23 -0.83
N ILE A 235 -12.24 -2.12 -0.31
CA ILE A 235 -12.79 -2.11 1.04
C ILE A 235 -14.21 -2.68 0.94
N PRO A 236 -14.48 -3.88 1.50
CA PRO A 236 -15.82 -4.43 1.51
C PRO A 236 -16.73 -3.56 2.38
N GLN A 237 -17.97 -3.33 1.94
CA GLN A 237 -19.01 -2.68 2.76
C GLN A 237 -19.56 -3.66 3.81
N VAL A 238 -18.68 -4.22 4.61
CA VAL A 238 -19.03 -5.13 5.71
C VAL A 238 -18.37 -4.59 6.97
N ASP A 239 -19.21 -4.32 7.97
CA ASP A 239 -18.75 -3.79 9.25
C ASP A 239 -17.60 -4.64 9.82
N LYS A 240 -16.54 -3.96 10.26
CA LYS A 240 -15.40 -4.55 11.00
C LYS A 240 -14.52 -5.54 10.20
N LEU A 241 -14.59 -5.56 8.87
CA LEU A 241 -13.61 -6.29 8.05
C LEU A 241 -12.38 -5.45 7.70
N GLU A 242 -12.44 -4.15 7.92
CA GLU A 242 -11.30 -3.25 7.69
C GLU A 242 -10.21 -3.46 8.73
N PRO A 243 -8.92 -3.46 8.34
CA PRO A 243 -7.83 -3.46 9.31
C PRO A 243 -7.90 -2.16 10.11
N SER A 244 -7.77 -2.20 11.44
CA SER A 244 -7.87 -0.99 12.26
C SER A 244 -6.61 -0.12 12.18
N ASN A 245 -6.78 1.19 12.33
CA ASN A 245 -5.70 2.19 12.43
C ASN A 245 -4.72 2.16 11.24
N GLN A 246 -5.24 1.94 10.03
CA GLN A 246 -4.48 1.95 8.79
C GLN A 246 -4.79 3.18 7.93
N VAL A 247 -3.80 3.56 7.14
CA VAL A 247 -3.91 4.36 5.93
C VAL A 247 -3.75 3.40 4.75
N ILE A 248 -4.79 3.29 3.93
CA ILE A 248 -4.85 2.31 2.84
C ILE A 248 -4.76 3.04 1.50
N HIS A 249 -3.88 2.58 0.61
CA HIS A 249 -3.78 3.08 -0.75
C HIS A 249 -3.26 2.02 -1.73
N PRO A 250 -3.79 1.95 -2.97
CA PRO A 250 -5.01 2.61 -3.44
C PRO A 250 -6.27 1.81 -3.11
N VAL A 251 -7.30 2.50 -2.64
CA VAL A 251 -8.66 1.96 -2.50
C VAL A 251 -9.41 2.12 -3.81
N ARG A 252 -9.94 1.01 -4.33
CA ARG A 252 -10.71 0.97 -5.57
C ARG A 252 -12.12 0.45 -5.28
N PRO A 253 -13.15 1.02 -5.91
CA PRO A 253 -14.49 0.48 -5.80
C PRO A 253 -14.54 -0.93 -6.42
N LEU A 254 -15.38 -1.80 -5.85
CA LEU A 254 -15.45 -3.22 -6.23
C LEU A 254 -15.72 -3.43 -7.73
N ASN A 255 -16.51 -2.56 -8.35
CA ASN A 255 -16.79 -2.62 -9.79
C ASN A 255 -15.52 -2.57 -10.66
N ARG A 256 -14.44 -1.90 -10.23
CA ARG A 256 -13.16 -1.91 -10.97
C ARG A 256 -12.53 -3.30 -11.04
N PHE A 257 -12.72 -4.12 -10.00
CA PHE A 257 -12.27 -5.51 -10.01
C PHE A 257 -13.15 -6.36 -10.94
N VAL A 258 -14.46 -6.12 -10.92
CA VAL A 258 -15.42 -6.77 -11.83
C VAL A 258 -15.09 -6.45 -13.29
N ASP A 259 -14.82 -5.18 -13.62
CA ASP A 259 -14.46 -4.75 -14.98
C ASP A 259 -13.18 -5.43 -15.47
N ARG A 260 -12.17 -5.56 -14.60
CA ARG A 260 -10.92 -6.24 -14.93
C ARG A 260 -11.15 -7.72 -15.18
N LEU A 261 -11.89 -8.40 -14.31
CA LEU A 261 -12.21 -9.81 -14.45
C LEU A 261 -13.02 -10.07 -15.73
N ALA A 262 -14.01 -9.23 -16.00
CA ALA A 262 -14.81 -9.29 -17.23
C ALA A 262 -13.94 -9.15 -18.48
N LYS A 263 -12.97 -8.21 -18.47
CA LYS A 263 -12.01 -8.05 -19.57
C LYS A 263 -11.13 -9.29 -19.75
N GLU A 264 -10.64 -9.89 -18.67
CA GLU A 264 -9.83 -11.12 -18.73
C GLU A 264 -10.66 -12.29 -19.29
N ILE A 265 -11.90 -12.47 -18.86
CA ILE A 265 -12.82 -13.48 -19.41
C ILE A 265 -13.06 -13.26 -20.91
N ASN A 266 -13.38 -12.03 -21.32
CA ASN A 266 -13.64 -11.69 -22.71
C ASN A 266 -12.40 -11.95 -23.59
N ASN A 267 -11.21 -11.54 -23.13
CA ASN A 267 -9.97 -11.78 -23.85
C ASN A 267 -9.72 -13.27 -24.08
N ASN A 268 -9.94 -14.13 -23.08
CA ASN A 268 -9.76 -15.58 -23.23
C ASN A 268 -10.77 -16.19 -24.21
N ILE A 269 -12.01 -15.69 -24.23
CA ILE A 269 -13.03 -16.13 -25.18
C ILE A 269 -12.64 -15.74 -26.63
N ASP A 270 -12.14 -14.51 -26.81
CA ASP A 270 -11.76 -13.95 -28.11
C ASP A 270 -10.45 -14.53 -28.66
N GLU A 271 -9.42 -14.69 -27.81
CA GLU A 271 -8.08 -15.17 -28.21
C GLU A 271 -8.14 -16.55 -28.86
N HIS A 272 -9.05 -17.39 -28.40
CA HIS A 272 -9.23 -18.73 -28.95
C HIS A 272 -10.21 -18.80 -30.12
N LYS A 273 -10.77 -17.66 -30.54
CA LYS A 273 -11.78 -17.55 -31.61
C LYS A 273 -12.93 -18.54 -31.44
N HIS A 274 -13.19 -19.03 -30.22
CA HIS A 274 -14.11 -20.14 -30.00
C HIS A 274 -15.50 -19.81 -30.51
N LEU A 275 -15.95 -18.56 -30.32
CA LEU A 275 -17.24 -18.08 -30.78
C LEU A 275 -17.34 -17.94 -32.31
N HIS A 276 -16.21 -17.87 -33.05
CA HIS A 276 -16.24 -17.84 -34.51
C HIS A 276 -16.58 -19.19 -35.15
N TYR A 277 -16.48 -20.29 -34.39
CA TYR A 277 -16.72 -21.65 -34.89
C TYR A 277 -18.09 -22.22 -34.48
N VAL A 278 -18.92 -21.43 -33.79
CA VAL A 278 -20.27 -21.79 -33.38
C VAL A 278 -21.28 -20.74 -33.86
N ASN A 279 -22.45 -21.19 -34.28
CA ASN A 279 -23.57 -20.29 -34.59
C ASN A 279 -24.14 -19.77 -33.26
N VAL A 280 -23.79 -18.54 -32.91
CA VAL A 280 -24.23 -17.88 -31.67
C VAL A 280 -25.45 -17.00 -31.97
N THR A 281 -26.60 -17.29 -31.37
CA THR A 281 -27.77 -16.39 -31.36
C THR A 281 -27.73 -15.45 -30.15
N ALA A 282 -28.56 -14.40 -30.13
CA ALA A 282 -28.70 -13.53 -28.97
C ALA A 282 -29.09 -14.30 -27.69
N ASP A 283 -30.02 -15.24 -27.79
CA ASP A 283 -30.42 -16.12 -26.68
C ASP A 283 -29.24 -16.97 -26.18
N ASN A 284 -28.36 -17.43 -27.08
CA ASN A 284 -27.16 -18.16 -26.68
C ASN A 284 -26.17 -17.27 -25.91
N ILE A 285 -26.05 -15.99 -26.27
CA ILE A 285 -25.19 -15.03 -25.55
C ILE A 285 -25.71 -14.81 -24.13
N GLU A 286 -27.02 -14.61 -23.97
CA GLU A 286 -27.63 -14.39 -22.66
C GLU A 286 -27.49 -15.64 -21.76
N LEU A 287 -27.77 -16.83 -22.32
CA LEU A 287 -27.57 -18.10 -21.60
C LEU A 287 -26.11 -18.29 -21.18
N LEU A 288 -25.16 -18.04 -22.09
CA LEU A 288 -23.73 -18.16 -21.80
C LEU A 288 -23.28 -17.15 -20.73
N ALA A 289 -23.71 -15.89 -20.83
CA ALA A 289 -23.38 -14.85 -19.85
C ALA A 289 -23.91 -15.21 -18.45
N ASN A 290 -25.15 -15.71 -18.37
CA ASN A 290 -25.75 -16.17 -17.11
C ASN A 290 -25.02 -17.39 -16.53
N GLN A 291 -24.60 -18.33 -17.38
CA GLN A 291 -23.81 -19.48 -16.94
C GLN A 291 -22.45 -19.06 -16.41
N ILE A 292 -21.69 -18.25 -17.17
CA ILE A 292 -20.39 -17.73 -16.73
C ILE A 292 -20.53 -16.95 -15.42
N GLY A 293 -21.49 -16.04 -15.34
CA GLY A 293 -21.72 -15.22 -14.15
C GLY A 293 -21.97 -16.07 -12.90
N ARG A 294 -22.78 -17.12 -13.02
CA ARG A 294 -23.05 -18.06 -11.92
C ARG A 294 -21.80 -18.84 -11.51
N GLU A 295 -21.13 -19.49 -12.46
CA GLU A 295 -19.93 -20.30 -12.18
C GLU A 295 -18.81 -19.47 -11.56
N VAL A 296 -18.59 -18.25 -12.05
CA VAL A 296 -17.61 -17.31 -11.51
C VAL A 296 -18.00 -16.89 -10.09
N ALA A 297 -19.25 -16.52 -9.85
CA ALA A 297 -19.72 -16.11 -8.53
C ALA A 297 -19.61 -17.27 -7.51
N ASP A 298 -20.02 -18.47 -7.88
CA ASP A 298 -19.95 -19.67 -7.03
C ASP A 298 -18.49 -20.03 -6.72
N HIS A 299 -17.59 -19.96 -7.70
CA HIS A 299 -16.17 -20.22 -7.48
C HIS A 299 -15.53 -19.17 -6.56
N ILE A 300 -15.81 -17.88 -6.77
CA ILE A 300 -15.32 -16.80 -5.91
C ILE A 300 -15.84 -16.98 -4.48
N ALA A 301 -17.14 -17.25 -4.31
CA ALA A 301 -17.73 -17.46 -2.99
C ALA A 301 -17.10 -18.66 -2.27
N MET A 302 -16.88 -19.77 -2.97
CA MET A 302 -16.19 -20.94 -2.45
C MET A 302 -14.76 -20.60 -2.00
N ARG A 303 -13.97 -19.93 -2.85
CA ARG A 303 -12.58 -19.54 -2.53
C ARG A 303 -12.49 -18.56 -1.37
N LEU A 304 -13.39 -17.57 -1.31
CA LEU A 304 -13.46 -16.62 -0.19
C LEU A 304 -13.81 -17.34 1.10
N LYS A 305 -14.75 -18.29 1.08
CA LYS A 305 -15.11 -19.10 2.25
C LYS A 305 -13.93 -19.96 2.72
N GLU A 306 -13.23 -20.63 1.80
CA GLU A 306 -12.01 -21.40 2.11
C GLU A 306 -10.94 -20.52 2.77
N GLN A 307 -10.66 -19.35 2.17
CA GLN A 307 -9.67 -18.42 2.70
C GLN A 307 -10.08 -17.84 4.05
N ALA A 308 -11.35 -17.47 4.23
CA ALA A 308 -11.86 -16.94 5.50
C ALA A 308 -11.77 -17.98 6.61
N LEU A 309 -12.18 -19.24 6.35
CA LEU A 309 -12.03 -20.34 7.31
C LEU A 309 -10.57 -20.58 7.67
N MET A 310 -9.66 -20.51 6.69
CA MET A 310 -8.24 -20.67 6.92
C MET A 310 -7.65 -19.55 7.79
N LEU A 311 -8.04 -18.30 7.52
CA LEU A 311 -7.61 -17.15 8.33
C LEU A 311 -8.15 -17.21 9.76
N LEU A 312 -9.39 -17.66 9.96
CA LEU A 312 -9.96 -17.89 11.29
C LEU A 312 -9.13 -18.92 12.05
N LYS A 313 -8.83 -20.07 11.43
CA LYS A 313 -7.98 -21.11 12.02
C LYS A 313 -6.59 -20.60 12.39
N LEU A 314 -5.95 -19.83 11.49
CA LEU A 314 -4.65 -19.22 11.77
C LEU A 314 -4.71 -18.28 12.97
N ASN A 315 -5.75 -17.45 13.07
CA ASN A 315 -5.93 -16.53 14.19
C ASN A 315 -6.18 -17.28 15.51
N ASP A 316 -6.95 -18.36 15.50
CA ASP A 316 -7.17 -19.20 16.68
C ASP A 316 -5.87 -19.84 17.16
N ILE A 317 -5.08 -20.41 16.24
CA ILE A 317 -3.75 -20.97 16.56
C ILE A 317 -2.79 -19.89 17.05
N LYS A 318 -2.77 -18.72 16.41
CA LYS A 318 -1.93 -17.59 16.82
C LYS A 318 -2.26 -17.12 18.23
N THR A 319 -3.55 -16.98 18.53
CA THR A 319 -4.04 -16.58 19.86
C THR A 319 -3.68 -17.64 20.92
N MET A 320 -3.87 -18.91 20.60
CA MET A 320 -3.47 -20.01 21.48
C MET A 320 -1.96 -19.99 21.75
N LEU A 321 -1.15 -19.79 20.70
CA LEU A 321 0.31 -19.74 20.82
C LEU A 321 0.78 -18.57 21.68
N ILE A 322 0.22 -17.36 21.50
CA ILE A 322 0.52 -16.20 22.34
C ILE A 322 0.28 -16.53 23.82
N ASN A 323 -0.90 -17.06 24.16
CA ASN A 323 -1.25 -17.41 25.54
C ASN A 323 -0.32 -18.47 26.16
N ILE A 324 0.24 -19.37 25.35
CA ILE A 324 1.21 -20.38 25.81
C ILE A 324 2.58 -19.73 26.02
N VAL A 325 3.01 -18.88 25.08
CA VAL A 325 4.35 -18.29 25.03
C VAL A 325 4.52 -17.15 26.04
N ASP A 326 3.46 -16.45 26.43
CA ASP A 326 3.48 -15.38 27.44
C ASP A 326 4.02 -15.82 28.81
N LYS A 327 4.10 -17.13 29.06
CA LYS A 327 4.70 -17.73 30.26
C LYS A 327 6.24 -17.75 30.23
N TYR A 328 6.86 -17.48 29.08
CA TYR A 328 8.30 -17.57 28.87
C TYR A 328 8.93 -16.17 28.78
N PRO A 329 10.02 -15.89 29.52
CA PRO A 329 10.57 -14.54 29.65
C PRO A 329 11.38 -14.05 28.43
N LYS A 330 11.55 -14.88 27.38
CA LYS A 330 12.36 -14.52 26.21
C LYS A 330 11.58 -13.64 25.23
N SER A 331 12.29 -12.67 24.63
CA SER A 331 11.78 -11.93 23.49
C SER A 331 11.48 -12.89 22.34
N HIS A 332 10.27 -12.81 21.83
CA HIS A 332 9.80 -13.63 20.73
C HIS A 332 9.00 -12.80 19.75
N ASN A 333 8.85 -13.29 18.53
CA ASN A 333 8.01 -12.68 17.50
C ASN A 333 7.05 -13.73 16.96
N ILE A 334 5.74 -13.43 16.95
CA ILE A 334 4.71 -14.31 16.42
C ILE A 334 4.05 -13.67 15.19
N TRP A 335 4.14 -14.32 14.04
CA TRP A 335 3.65 -13.80 12.76
C TRP A 335 3.12 -14.92 11.86
N THR A 336 2.53 -14.56 10.72
CA THR A 336 1.91 -15.52 9.79
C THR A 336 2.68 -15.53 8.47
N TRP A 337 3.09 -16.71 8.00
CA TRP A 337 3.80 -16.92 6.74
C TRP A 337 2.92 -17.64 5.72
N ASN A 338 2.97 -17.20 4.45
CA ASN A 338 2.28 -17.79 3.30
C ASN A 338 0.77 -18.06 3.46
N LYS A 339 0.09 -17.38 4.40
CA LYS A 339 -1.33 -17.60 4.73
C LYS A 339 -1.65 -19.05 5.15
N GLU A 340 -0.65 -19.81 5.59
CA GLU A 340 -0.84 -21.20 6.00
C GLU A 340 -0.03 -21.61 7.25
N THR A 341 0.88 -20.76 7.71
CA THR A 341 1.77 -21.07 8.82
C THR A 341 1.76 -19.96 9.87
N VAL A 342 1.52 -20.31 11.13
CA VAL A 342 1.84 -19.43 12.27
C VAL A 342 3.26 -19.72 12.71
N VAL A 343 4.07 -18.67 12.82
CA VAL A 343 5.50 -18.74 13.10
C VAL A 343 5.77 -18.11 14.45
N LEU A 344 6.51 -18.82 15.31
CA LEU A 344 7.14 -18.29 16.52
C LEU A 344 8.66 -18.25 16.30
N ASP A 345 9.24 -17.05 16.32
CA ASP A 345 10.68 -16.86 16.26
C ASP A 345 11.24 -16.42 17.62
N VAL A 346 12.32 -17.07 18.06
CA VAL A 346 13.05 -16.74 19.28
C VAL A 346 14.52 -16.50 18.92
N LYS A 347 15.04 -15.33 19.28
CA LYS A 347 16.44 -14.96 19.04
C LYS A 347 17.31 -15.36 20.22
N GLN A 348 18.45 -15.99 19.92
CA GLN A 348 19.50 -16.28 20.90
C GLN A 348 20.88 -16.13 20.26
N GLY A 349 21.64 -15.14 20.73
CA GLY A 349 22.87 -14.73 20.05
C GLY A 349 22.60 -14.30 18.61
N ASN A 350 23.35 -14.86 17.66
CA ASN A 350 23.19 -14.60 16.23
C ASN A 350 22.21 -15.58 15.53
N SER A 351 21.64 -16.53 16.27
CA SER A 351 20.69 -17.51 15.74
C SER A 351 19.25 -17.10 15.99
N THR A 352 18.38 -17.44 15.04
CA THR A 352 16.92 -17.36 15.18
C THR A 352 16.38 -18.77 15.12
N PHE A 353 15.84 -19.24 16.23
CA PHE A 353 15.15 -20.51 16.32
C PHE A 353 13.68 -20.29 16.04
N THR A 354 13.08 -21.23 15.30
CA THR A 354 11.73 -21.09 14.78
C THR A 354 10.89 -22.30 15.15
N LEU A 355 9.64 -22.04 15.51
CA LEU A 355 8.57 -23.01 15.56
C LEU A 355 7.49 -22.64 14.52
N ASP A 356 7.33 -23.46 13.48
CA ASP A 356 6.31 -23.31 12.43
C ASP A 356 5.10 -24.21 12.75
N LEU A 357 3.91 -23.62 12.89
CA LEU A 357 2.62 -24.31 12.97
C LEU A 357 1.92 -24.20 11.60
N LYS A 358 2.11 -25.19 10.74
CA LYS A 358 1.65 -25.20 9.34
C LYS A 358 0.39 -26.03 9.17
N PHE A 359 -0.58 -25.49 8.45
CA PHE A 359 -1.78 -26.21 8.02
C PHE A 359 -1.56 -26.89 6.66
N GLU A 360 -2.03 -28.14 6.56
CA GLU A 360 -2.14 -28.91 5.33
C GLU A 360 -3.54 -29.51 5.26
N GLY A 361 -4.48 -28.78 4.65
CA GLY A 361 -5.90 -29.10 4.74
C GLY A 361 -6.42 -28.93 6.17
N ASN A 362 -6.96 -30.01 6.77
CA ASN A 362 -7.43 -29.97 8.16
C ASN A 362 -6.34 -30.30 9.20
N ARG A 363 -5.14 -30.67 8.75
CA ARG A 363 -4.06 -31.16 9.60
C ARG A 363 -3.13 -30.01 9.97
N LEU A 364 -2.81 -29.88 11.26
CA LEU A 364 -1.81 -28.95 11.78
C LEU A 364 -0.54 -29.71 12.13
N SER A 365 0.57 -29.29 11.55
CA SER A 365 1.91 -29.83 11.80
C SER A 365 2.78 -28.78 12.47
N CYS A 366 3.49 -29.16 13.52
CA CYS A 366 4.42 -28.30 14.24
C CYS A 366 5.87 -28.71 13.92
N TYR A 367 6.64 -27.78 13.39
CA TYR A 367 8.04 -27.98 13.04
C TYR A 367 8.92 -27.06 13.88
N ALA A 368 10.10 -27.53 14.28
CA ALA A 368 11.09 -26.71 14.97
C ALA A 368 12.47 -26.83 14.30
N PHE A 369 13.18 -25.70 14.16
CA PHE A 369 14.50 -25.63 13.52
C PHE A 369 15.26 -24.34 13.83
N ASP A 370 16.58 -24.33 13.62
CA ASP A 370 17.38 -23.10 13.52
C ASP A 370 17.24 -22.52 12.11
N ARG A 371 16.58 -21.37 11.99
CA ARG A 371 16.35 -20.70 10.71
C ARG A 371 17.62 -20.03 10.16
N SER A 372 18.51 -19.57 11.04
CA SER A 372 19.74 -18.88 10.65
C SER A 372 20.73 -19.83 9.99
N SER A 373 20.99 -20.97 10.63
CA SER A 373 22.01 -21.92 10.17
C SER A 373 21.44 -23.05 9.32
N ARG A 374 20.13 -23.35 9.48
CA ARG A 374 19.51 -24.60 9.00
C ARG A 374 20.26 -25.84 9.50
N ASP A 375 20.80 -25.77 10.72
CA ASP A 375 21.56 -26.85 11.32
C ASP A 375 20.69 -28.08 11.58
N LEU A 376 21.02 -29.15 10.86
CA LEU A 376 20.39 -30.46 11.00
C LEU A 376 20.66 -31.09 12.38
N GLN A 377 21.79 -30.77 13.01
CA GLN A 377 22.16 -31.35 14.30
C GLN A 377 21.24 -30.87 15.42
N TRP A 378 20.95 -29.57 15.48
CA TRP A 378 19.97 -29.02 16.41
C TRP A 378 18.58 -29.68 16.27
N ALA A 379 18.10 -29.83 15.03
CA ALA A 379 16.82 -30.50 14.78
C ALA A 379 16.86 -32.00 15.15
N LYS A 380 17.99 -32.69 14.92
CA LYS A 380 18.18 -34.08 15.35
C LYS A 380 18.11 -34.23 16.86
N GLU A 381 18.80 -33.36 17.59
CA GLU A 381 18.80 -33.39 19.06
C GLU A 381 17.40 -33.15 19.62
N LEU A 382 16.70 -32.15 19.09
CA LEU A 382 15.31 -31.88 19.46
C LEU A 382 14.39 -33.07 19.15
N SER A 383 14.57 -33.71 18.00
CA SER A 383 13.77 -34.87 17.59
C SER A 383 13.91 -36.05 18.57
N GLN A 384 15.14 -36.30 19.05
CA GLN A 384 15.40 -37.40 20.00
C GLN A 384 14.70 -37.22 21.35
N LEU A 385 14.33 -35.99 21.71
CA LEU A 385 13.60 -35.69 22.95
C LEU A 385 12.10 -35.99 22.84
N THR A 386 11.58 -36.29 21.64
CA THR A 386 10.18 -36.68 21.46
C THR A 386 10.08 -38.14 21.04
N HIS A 387 9.16 -38.89 21.65
CA HIS A 387 8.94 -40.30 21.30
C HIS A 387 8.32 -40.50 19.89
N HIS A 388 7.98 -39.43 19.18
CA HIS A 388 7.19 -39.48 17.94
C HIS A 388 7.70 -38.59 16.79
N SER A 389 8.80 -37.86 16.93
CA SER A 389 9.23 -36.96 15.85
C SER A 389 9.86 -37.71 14.68
N LYS A 390 9.56 -37.17 13.49
CA LYS A 390 10.31 -37.42 12.25
C LYS A 390 11.12 -36.17 11.93
N LEU A 391 12.20 -36.33 11.18
CA LEU A 391 12.87 -35.20 10.53
C LEU A 391 12.24 -34.96 9.16
N ASP A 392 12.06 -33.70 8.81
CA ASP A 392 11.70 -33.23 7.49
C ASP A 392 12.80 -32.26 7.02
N GLY A 393 13.80 -32.80 6.33
CA GLY A 393 15.04 -32.08 6.04
C GLY A 393 15.75 -31.64 7.33
N TYR A 394 15.94 -30.33 7.50
CA TYR A 394 16.55 -29.72 8.69
C TYR A 394 15.54 -29.33 9.78
N LYS A 395 14.28 -29.81 9.67
CA LYS A 395 13.21 -29.52 10.63
C LYS A 395 12.84 -30.74 11.45
N ALA A 396 12.68 -30.56 12.76
CA ALA A 396 12.10 -31.56 13.64
C ALA A 396 10.57 -31.43 13.63
N VAL A 397 9.85 -32.51 13.32
CA VAL A 397 8.38 -32.55 13.40
C VAL A 397 7.96 -32.92 14.81
N LEU A 398 7.48 -31.95 15.60
CA LEU A 398 7.14 -32.15 17.01
C LEU A 398 5.78 -32.84 17.19
N PHE A 399 4.80 -32.47 16.37
CA PHE A 399 3.53 -33.19 16.27
C PHE A 399 2.87 -32.90 14.92
N SER A 400 1.88 -33.73 14.58
CA SER A 400 1.05 -33.51 13.40
C SER A 400 -0.31 -34.20 13.59
N ILE A 401 -1.36 -33.41 13.78
CA ILE A 401 -2.69 -33.83 14.25
C ILE A 401 -3.80 -33.07 13.50
N ASP A 402 -5.05 -33.50 13.61
CA ASP A 402 -6.19 -32.71 13.11
C ASP A 402 -6.35 -31.41 13.92
N SER A 403 -6.60 -30.30 13.21
CA SER A 403 -6.72 -28.98 13.81
C SER A 403 -7.92 -28.82 14.76
N ASP A 404 -8.94 -29.68 14.60
CA ASP A 404 -10.11 -29.72 15.48
C ASP A 404 -9.94 -30.71 16.65
N SER A 405 -8.74 -31.27 16.85
CA SER A 405 -8.48 -32.23 17.92
C SER A 405 -8.56 -31.58 19.30
N SER A 406 -9.26 -32.23 20.23
CA SER A 406 -9.29 -31.82 21.64
C SER A 406 -7.92 -31.83 22.31
N ALA A 407 -6.95 -32.57 21.76
CA ALA A 407 -5.57 -32.62 22.26
C ALA A 407 -4.67 -31.50 21.72
N LEU A 408 -5.18 -30.63 20.83
CA LEU A 408 -4.36 -29.61 20.15
C LEU A 408 -3.62 -28.71 21.12
N ARG A 409 -4.31 -28.18 22.12
CA ARG A 409 -3.71 -27.28 23.11
C ARG A 409 -2.58 -27.94 23.88
N GLU A 410 -2.79 -29.16 24.38
CA GLU A 410 -1.79 -29.93 25.12
C GLU A 410 -0.54 -30.20 24.26
N LYS A 411 -0.74 -30.54 22.98
CA LYS A 411 0.36 -30.74 22.02
C LYS A 411 1.14 -29.45 21.75
N MET A 412 0.44 -28.32 21.60
CA MET A 412 1.10 -27.02 21.46
C MET A 412 1.89 -26.63 22.70
N GLU A 413 1.32 -26.81 23.90
CA GLU A 413 2.00 -26.53 25.18
C GLU A 413 3.29 -27.37 25.31
N SER A 414 3.19 -28.68 25.04
CA SER A 414 4.34 -29.60 25.09
C SER A 414 5.41 -29.24 24.06
N ALA A 415 5.01 -28.84 22.84
CA ALA A 415 5.92 -28.44 21.78
C ALA A 415 6.66 -27.14 22.11
N VAL A 416 5.96 -26.14 22.67
CA VAL A 416 6.56 -24.87 23.08
C VAL A 416 7.51 -25.06 24.26
N GLU A 417 7.13 -25.86 25.27
CA GLU A 417 8.00 -26.18 26.41
C GLU A 417 9.29 -26.85 25.95
N LEU A 418 9.16 -27.88 25.11
CA LEU A 418 10.31 -28.58 24.55
C LEU A 418 11.20 -27.63 23.73
N PHE A 419 10.59 -26.80 22.87
CA PHE A 419 11.29 -25.82 22.05
C PHE A 419 12.10 -24.85 22.90
N TYR A 420 11.50 -24.21 23.90
CA TYR A 420 12.22 -23.28 24.79
C TYR A 420 13.32 -23.97 25.60
N SER A 421 13.06 -25.16 26.13
CA SER A 421 14.05 -25.93 26.89
C SER A 421 15.30 -26.28 26.07
N HIS A 422 15.13 -26.44 24.75
CA HIS A 422 16.23 -26.76 23.84
C HIS A 422 16.93 -25.51 23.33
N VAL A 423 16.18 -24.42 23.07
CA VAL A 423 16.78 -23.12 22.75
C VAL A 423 17.67 -22.63 23.90
N GLU A 424 17.35 -22.94 25.15
CA GLU A 424 18.16 -22.55 26.33
C GLU A 424 19.48 -23.29 26.51
N LYS A 425 19.62 -24.47 25.91
CA LYS A 425 20.86 -25.25 25.92
C LYS A 425 21.83 -24.74 24.87
#